data_AF-A0A497RVX4-F1
#
_entry.id   AF-A0A497RVX4-F1
#
_cell.length_a   1.000
_cell.length_b   1.000
_cell.length_c   1.000
_cell.angle_alpha   90.00
_cell.angle_beta   90.00
_cell.angle_gamma   90.00
#
_symmetry.space_group_name_H-M   'P 1'
#
loop_
_entity.id
_entity.type
_entity.pdbx_description
1 polymer ?
#
loop_
_entity_poly.entity_id
_entity_poly.type
_entity_poly.pdbx_seq_one_letter_code
_entity_poly.pdbx_strand_id
1 'polypeptide(L)'
;EQMHREKLNPEIIRYVFLSHGHMDAVGGLPQLFRANKDFIVYCSNETKNRILEEFKSLKSVRFENIEHGEEVDIHLGGDAHVRVIPFDVIHAEAFPTGRKFPTLGFRIELEG
;
A
#
# COMPACT_ATOMS: atom_id res chain seq x y z
N GLU A 1 13.91 -0.36 -22.67
CA GLU A 1 13.17 -1.61 -22.94
C GLU A 1 11.82 -1.54 -22.23
N GLN A 2 10.73 -1.85 -22.92
CA GLN A 2 9.41 -1.88 -22.29
C GLN A 2 9.29 -3.25 -21.62
N MET A 3 9.45 -3.31 -20.29
CA MET A 3 9.29 -4.55 -19.53
C MET A 3 7.97 -5.21 -19.92
N HIS A 4 8.02 -6.51 -20.21
CA HIS A 4 6.84 -7.34 -20.44
C HIS A 4 5.97 -7.27 -19.18
N ARG A 5 4.97 -6.38 -19.18
CA ARG A 5 4.03 -6.27 -18.06
C ARG A 5 3.08 -7.44 -18.18
N GLU A 6 3.21 -8.40 -17.27
CA GLU A 6 2.14 -9.36 -17.04
C GLU A 6 0.84 -8.58 -16.80
N LYS A 7 -0.17 -8.83 -17.62
CA LYS A 7 -1.48 -8.18 -17.45
C LYS A 7 -2.20 -8.90 -16.31
N LEU A 8 -1.87 -8.54 -15.08
CA LEU A 8 -2.64 -8.93 -13.92
C LEU A 8 -4.06 -8.37 -14.05
N ASN A 9 -5.08 -9.20 -13.86
CA ASN A 9 -6.47 -8.74 -13.77
C ASN A 9 -6.61 -7.92 -12.47
N PRO A 10 -6.98 -6.63 -12.50
CA PRO A 10 -7.12 -5.81 -11.29
C PRO A 10 -8.09 -6.39 -10.25
N GLU A 11 -9.07 -7.19 -10.66
CA GLU A 11 -10.07 -7.81 -9.78
C GLU A 11 -9.46 -8.86 -8.82
N ILE A 12 -8.27 -9.40 -9.11
CA ILE A 12 -7.62 -10.39 -8.24
C ILE A 12 -6.83 -9.73 -7.10
N ILE A 13 -6.62 -8.42 -7.15
CA ILE A 13 -5.85 -7.67 -6.16
C ILE A 13 -6.71 -7.49 -4.91
N ARG A 14 -6.40 -8.21 -3.83
CA ARG A 14 -7.15 -8.14 -2.56
C ARG A 14 -6.53 -7.21 -1.52
N TYR A 15 -5.20 -7.10 -1.54
CA TYR A 15 -4.43 -6.37 -0.53
C TYR A 15 -3.40 -5.49 -1.22
N VAL A 16 -3.31 -4.23 -0.79
CA VAL A 16 -2.36 -3.23 -1.28
C VAL A 16 -1.61 -2.67 -0.09
N PHE A 17 -0.29 -2.81 -0.09
CA PHE A 17 0.60 -2.23 0.92
C PHE A 17 1.29 -1.00 0.32
N LEU A 18 1.13 0.16 0.96
CA LEU A 18 1.74 1.41 0.50
C LEU A 18 2.89 1.78 1.42
N SER A 19 4.08 1.92 0.83
CA SER A 19 5.29 2.32 1.56
C SER A 19 5.24 3.79 1.98
N HIS A 20 4.63 4.66 1.19
CA HIS A 20 4.57 6.09 1.42
C HIS A 20 3.47 6.74 0.57
N GLY A 21 3.27 8.05 0.76
CA GLY A 21 2.18 8.83 0.19
C GLY A 21 2.55 9.71 -1.01
N HIS A 22 3.67 9.46 -1.69
CA HIS A 22 4.00 10.20 -2.91
C HIS A 22 3.17 9.70 -4.11
N MET A 23 2.96 10.59 -5.07
CA MET A 23 2.05 10.38 -6.19
C MET A 23 2.44 9.21 -7.09
N ASP A 24 3.72 8.90 -7.20
CA ASP A 24 4.24 7.74 -7.91
C ASP A 24 3.86 6.41 -7.22
N ALA A 25 3.68 6.41 -5.89
CA ALA A 25 3.20 5.25 -5.14
C ALA A 25 1.66 5.15 -5.09
N VAL A 26 0.96 6.29 -4.88
CA VAL A 26 -0.49 6.29 -4.62
C VAL A 26 -1.36 6.59 -5.84
N GLY A 27 -0.78 7.15 -6.91
CA GLY A 27 -1.52 7.71 -8.04
C GLY A 27 -2.29 6.69 -8.89
N GLY A 28 -2.02 5.38 -8.70
CA GLY A 28 -2.74 4.28 -9.35
C GLY A 28 -4.01 3.83 -8.62
N LEU A 29 -4.24 4.24 -7.37
CA LEU A 29 -5.37 3.78 -6.56
C LEU A 29 -6.74 4.13 -7.17
N PRO A 30 -6.98 5.33 -7.74
CA PRO A 30 -8.27 5.64 -8.39
C PRO A 30 -8.59 4.75 -9.60
N GLN A 31 -7.57 4.28 -10.32
CA GLN A 31 -7.70 3.38 -11.46
C GLN A 31 -8.03 1.98 -10.95
N LEU A 32 -7.29 1.50 -9.94
CA LEU A 32 -7.58 0.22 -9.29
C LEU A 32 -9.00 0.21 -8.74
N PHE A 33 -9.40 1.24 -7.99
CA PHE A 33 -10.74 1.34 -7.42
C PHE A 33 -11.85 1.37 -8.46
N ARG A 34 -11.60 1.87 -9.68
CA ARG A 34 -12.59 1.81 -10.75
C ARG A 34 -12.80 0.40 -11.28
N ALA A 35 -11.75 -0.42 -11.30
CA ALA A 35 -11.79 -1.80 -11.80
C ALA A 35 -12.14 -2.83 -10.72
N ASN A 36 -11.77 -2.57 -9.47
CA ASN A 36 -11.97 -3.47 -8.34
C ASN A 36 -12.39 -2.65 -7.10
N LYS A 37 -13.55 -2.98 -6.52
CA LYS A 37 -14.08 -2.32 -5.32
C LYS A 37 -13.73 -3.04 -4.02
N ASP A 38 -13.23 -4.26 -4.11
CA ASP A 38 -13.05 -5.19 -2.99
C ASP A 38 -11.56 -5.44 -2.75
N PHE A 39 -10.90 -4.43 -2.17
CA PHE A 39 -9.52 -4.54 -1.71
C PHE A 39 -9.29 -3.71 -0.46
N ILE A 40 -8.28 -4.10 0.30
CA ILE A 40 -7.84 -3.42 1.52
C ILE A 40 -6.51 -2.72 1.24
N VAL A 41 -6.40 -1.47 1.69
CA VAL A 41 -5.15 -0.70 1.65
C VAL A 41 -4.55 -0.66 3.05
N TYR A 42 -3.33 -1.19 3.18
CA TYR A 42 -2.52 -1.09 4.39
C TYR A 42 -1.50 0.04 4.21
N CYS A 43 -1.57 1.05 5.07
CA CYS A 43 -0.65 2.19 5.06
C CYS A 43 -0.67 2.93 6.40
N SER A 44 0.30 3.82 6.63
CA SER A 44 0.27 4.71 7.80
C SER A 44 -0.93 5.67 7.75
N ASN A 45 -1.37 6.16 8.91
CA ASN A 45 -2.45 7.14 9.02
C ASN A 45 -2.15 8.43 8.24
N GLU A 46 -0.90 8.91 8.22
CA GLU A 46 -0.51 10.08 7.43
C GLU A 46 -0.67 9.84 5.93
N THR A 47 -0.28 8.66 5.47
CA THR A 47 -0.43 8.26 4.06
C THR A 47 -1.91 8.18 3.69
N LYS A 48 -2.74 7.56 4.54
CA LYS A 48 -4.20 7.51 4.38
C LYS A 48 -4.82 8.91 4.28
N ASN A 49 -4.47 9.81 5.19
CA ASN A 49 -5.00 11.17 5.20
C ASN A 49 -4.66 11.91 3.89
N ARG A 50 -3.41 11.83 3.44
CA ARG A 50 -2.98 12.42 2.16
C ARG A 50 -3.74 11.83 0.97
N ILE A 51 -3.94 10.53 0.94
CA ILE A 51 -4.73 9.85 -0.11
C ILE A 51 -6.17 10.37 -0.14
N LEU A 52 -6.81 10.52 1.02
CA LEU A 52 -8.21 10.94 1.11
C LEU A 52 -8.40 12.45 0.85
N GLU A 53 -7.39 13.27 1.10
CA GLU A 53 -7.33 14.67 0.72
C GLU A 53 -7.27 14.83 -0.82
N GLU A 54 -6.38 14.08 -1.47
CA GLU A 54 -6.15 14.13 -2.92
C GLU A 54 -7.26 13.41 -3.71
N PHE A 55 -7.66 12.21 -3.28
CA PHE A 55 -8.56 11.32 -4.00
C PHE A 55 -9.84 11.04 -3.22
N LYS A 56 -10.75 12.02 -3.18
CA LYS A 56 -12.06 11.90 -2.50
C LYS A 56 -12.92 10.71 -2.94
N SER A 57 -12.69 10.16 -4.14
CA SER A 57 -13.37 8.97 -4.64
C SER A 57 -13.02 7.69 -3.87
N LEU A 58 -11.90 7.68 -3.12
CA LEU A 58 -11.43 6.53 -2.36
C LEU A 58 -11.99 6.46 -0.93
N LYS A 59 -12.92 7.35 -0.54
CA LYS A 59 -13.50 7.39 0.81
C LYS A 59 -14.16 6.08 1.26
N SER A 60 -14.63 5.26 0.32
CA SER A 60 -15.26 3.97 0.61
C SER A 60 -14.29 2.79 0.55
N VAL A 61 -13.02 3.01 0.21
CA VAL A 61 -12.00 1.95 0.27
C VAL A 61 -11.71 1.65 1.73
N ARG A 62 -11.52 0.36 2.04
CA ARG A 62 -11.10 -0.06 3.38
C ARG A 62 -9.62 0.23 3.55
N PHE A 63 -9.30 1.03 4.57
CA PHE A 63 -7.93 1.32 4.96
C PHE A 63 -7.66 0.75 6.34
N GLU A 64 -6.56 0.01 6.47
CA GLU A 64 -6.02 -0.47 7.74
C GLU A 64 -4.71 0.29 8.02
N ASN A 65 -4.59 0.83 9.24
CA ASN A 65 -3.35 1.46 9.68
C ASN A 65 -2.31 0.37 9.92
N ILE A 66 -1.06 0.64 9.55
CA ILE A 66 0.08 -0.21 9.88
C ILE A 66 1.23 0.64 10.41
N GLU A 67 1.95 0.10 11.39
CA GLU A 67 3.08 0.75 12.03
C GLU A 67 4.35 -0.12 11.98
N HIS A 68 5.48 0.48 12.37
CA HIS A 68 6.76 -0.21 12.47
C HIS A 68 6.65 -1.46 13.35
N GLY A 69 7.04 -2.61 12.82
CA GLY A 69 7.07 -3.89 13.52
C GLY A 69 5.68 -4.52 13.72
N GLU A 70 4.60 -3.90 13.24
CA GLU A 70 3.26 -4.48 13.32
C GLU A 70 3.09 -5.60 12.29
N GLU A 71 2.88 -6.83 12.76
CA GLU A 71 2.72 -7.97 11.87
C GLU A 71 1.31 -8.01 11.28
N VAL A 72 1.22 -8.02 9.95
CA VAL A 72 -0.02 -8.24 9.21
C VAL A 72 0.01 -9.64 8.64
N ASP A 73 -0.88 -10.50 9.12
CA ASP A 73 -1.04 -11.87 8.65
C ASP A 73 -2.17 -11.98 7.62
N ILE A 74 -1.82 -12.40 6.40
CA ILE A 74 -2.73 -12.51 5.26
C ILE A 74 -2.93 -13.97 4.89
N HIS A 75 -4.10 -14.52 5.20
CA HIS A 75 -4.49 -15.86 4.77
C HIS A 75 -4.79 -15.90 3.27
N LEU A 76 -4.05 -16.71 2.51
CA LEU A 76 -4.24 -16.89 1.07
C LEU A 76 -5.23 -18.01 0.72
N GLY A 77 -5.64 -18.80 1.72
CA GLY A 77 -6.52 -19.95 1.60
C GLY A 77 -5.78 -21.27 1.81
N GLY A 78 -6.46 -22.27 2.36
CA GLY A 78 -5.79 -23.47 2.89
C GLY A 78 -4.93 -23.11 4.11
N ASP A 79 -3.76 -23.73 4.21
CA ASP A 79 -2.78 -23.48 5.27
C ASP A 79 -1.72 -22.43 4.88
N ALA A 80 -1.87 -21.78 3.71
CA ALA A 80 -0.91 -20.79 3.22
C ALA A 80 -1.24 -19.39 3.74
N HIS A 81 -0.23 -18.72 4.31
CA HIS A 81 -0.32 -17.34 4.78
C HIS A 81 0.92 -16.52 4.42
N VAL A 82 0.70 -15.22 4.29
CA VAL A 82 1.76 -14.23 4.04
C VAL A 82 1.83 -13.31 5.24
N ARG A 83 2.98 -13.30 5.91
CA ARG A 83 3.26 -12.34 6.98
C ARG A 83 3.96 -11.12 6.39
N VAL A 84 3.41 -9.94 6.62
CA VAL A 84 4.00 -8.66 6.22
C VAL A 84 4.37 -7.88 7.46
N ILE A 85 5.65 -7.50 7.58
CA ILE A 85 6.19 -6.77 8.72
C ILE A 85 6.76 -5.44 8.20
N PRO A 86 6.06 -4.31 8.42
CA PRO A 86 6.55 -3.00 8.06
C PRO A 86 7.74 -2.60 8.95
N PHE A 87 8.66 -1.83 8.40
CA PHE A 87 9.74 -1.21 9.16
C PHE A 87 10.04 0.18 8.64
N ASP A 88 10.59 1.03 9.51
CA ASP A 88 10.81 2.43 9.19
C ASP A 88 12.03 2.57 8.29
N VAL A 89 11.89 3.35 7.24
CA VAL A 89 12.97 3.67 6.32
C VAL A 89 13.16 5.18 6.29
N ILE A 90 14.43 5.61 6.30
CA ILE A 90 14.77 7.01 6.09
C ILE A 90 14.56 7.31 4.61
N HIS A 91 13.46 8.00 4.30
CA HIS A 91 13.21 8.56 2.99
C HIS A 91 13.30 10.08 3.09
N ALA A 92 14.24 10.67 2.35
CA ALA A 92 14.37 12.12 2.25
C ALA A 92 13.38 12.62 1.19
N GLU A 93 12.46 13.52 1.54
CA GLU A 93 11.78 14.29 0.50
C GLU A 93 12.79 15.16 -0.24
N ALA A 94 12.58 15.30 -1.55
CA ALA A 94 13.22 16.34 -2.33
C ALA A 94 12.87 17.70 -1.73
N PHE A 95 13.89 18.55 -1.58
CA PHE A 95 13.80 19.96 -1.20
C PHE A 95 12.55 20.68 -1.74
N PRO A 96 11.96 21.64 -0.98
CA PRO A 96 12.57 22.39 0.12
C PRO A 96 11.82 22.34 1.47
N THR A 97 10.95 21.36 1.73
CA THR A 97 10.13 21.34 2.96
C THR A 97 10.85 20.77 4.18
N GLY A 98 11.89 19.94 3.98
CA GLY A 98 12.70 19.35 5.06
C GLY A 98 11.93 18.41 5.99
N ARG A 99 10.65 18.11 5.72
CA ARG A 99 9.83 17.20 6.51
C ARG A 99 10.06 15.77 6.02
N LYS A 100 10.45 14.88 6.92
CA LYS A 100 10.54 13.45 6.65
C LYS A 100 9.13 12.93 6.35
N PHE A 101 8.94 12.30 5.20
CA PHE A 101 7.71 11.59 4.91
C PHE A 101 7.77 10.23 5.61
N PRO A 102 6.78 9.82 6.42
CA PRO A 102 6.77 8.49 7.00
C PRO A 102 6.82 7.47 5.86
N THR A 103 7.87 6.65 5.86
CA THR A 103 8.13 5.70 4.78
C THR A 103 8.44 4.35 5.38
N LEU A 104 7.72 3.35 4.90
CA LEU A 104 7.81 1.98 5.33
C LEU A 104 8.51 1.15 4.26
N GLY A 105 9.48 0.35 4.69
CA GLY A 105 9.86 -0.87 4.01
C GLY A 105 9.02 -2.04 4.50
N PHE A 106 9.02 -3.15 3.76
CA PHE A 106 8.27 -4.35 4.13
C PHE A 106 9.16 -5.59 4.08
N ARG A 107 9.20 -6.35 5.17
CA ARG A 107 9.63 -7.75 5.16
C ARG A 107 8.40 -8.59 4.86
N ILE A 108 8.46 -9.41 3.82
CA ILE A 108 7.35 -10.27 3.38
C ILE A 108 7.82 -11.71 3.48
N GLU A 109 7.10 -12.50 4.26
CA GLU A 109 7.38 -13.91 4.50
C GLU A 109 6.22 -14.75 3.98
N LEU A 110 6.54 -15.79 3.23
CA LEU A 110 5.56 -16.79 2.81
C LEU A 110 5.72 -17.99 3.73
N GLU A 111 4.64 -18.35 4.42
CA GLU A 111 4.57 -19.51 5.28
C GLU A 111 3.48 -20.45 4.73
N GLY A 112 3.78 -21.75 4.66
CA GLY A 112 2.92 -22.78 4.07
C GLY A 112 3.61 -24.13 4.07
#